data_AF-A0A7Y6TUF9-F1
#
_entry.id   AF-A0A7Y6TUF9-F1
#
_cell.length_a   1.000
_cell.length_b   1.000
_cell.length_c   1.000
_cell.angle_alpha   90.00
_cell.angle_beta   90.00
_cell.angle_gamma   90.00
#
_symmetry.space_group_name_H-M   'P 1'
#
loop_
_entity.id
_entity.type
_entity.pdbx_description
1 polymer ?
#
loop_
_entity_poly.entity_id
_entity_poly.type
_entity_poly.pdbx_seq_one_letter_code
_entity_poly.pdbx_strand_id
1 'polypeptide(L)'
;MRIRFTLTEGFDKTYHPLRFQGFWNDQGYCYLRVQIAQGKIVFTCAQLLNYYNTSITNAAESVRISAINALMQDGALKVSNRKNFSDLFKSEQRKSREFDAWIFDYINENSVWIEYYHPEISLNNGHRYTTIKFEGNDDPVWFSTSRKSLEEKYPGLEFSVDENILRNWVGTKLTVSDIKNLLRERNWTMKEVAERWRRSESWMSKIVNDPDRDPYWEDAFKGLPSK
;
A
#
# COMPACT_ATOMS: atom_id res chain seq x y z
N MET A 1 -19.14 -10.88 24.48
CA MET A 1 -17.94 -10.05 24.31
C MET A 1 -18.34 -8.59 24.06
N ARG A 2 -17.90 -7.62 24.86
CA ARG A 2 -18.06 -6.19 24.54
C ARG A 2 -16.68 -5.64 24.22
N ILE A 3 -16.37 -5.55 22.92
CA ILE A 3 -15.12 -4.95 22.46
C ILE A 3 -15.24 -3.44 22.59
N ARG A 4 -14.17 -2.81 23.06
CA ARG A 4 -14.02 -1.36 23.02
C ARG A 4 -12.84 -1.02 22.13
N PHE A 5 -13.14 -0.27 21.09
CA PHE A 5 -12.17 0.37 20.22
C PHE A 5 -11.81 1.74 20.79
N THR A 6 -10.55 2.14 20.64
CA THR A 6 -10.07 3.47 21.02
C THR A 6 -9.13 3.96 19.94
N LEU A 7 -9.41 5.17 19.45
CA LEU A 7 -8.62 5.84 18.44
C LEU A 7 -7.73 6.90 19.10
N THR A 8 -6.55 7.10 18.54
CA THR A 8 -5.66 8.20 18.93
C THR A 8 -6.02 9.43 18.12
N GLU A 9 -6.79 10.33 18.72
CA GLU A 9 -7.24 11.57 18.09
C GLU A 9 -6.04 12.46 17.70
N GLY A 10 -6.08 13.06 16.51
CA GLY A 10 -4.98 13.86 15.96
C GLY A 10 -3.83 13.04 15.40
N PHE A 11 -3.96 11.70 15.29
CA PHE A 11 -2.97 10.87 14.61
C PHE A 11 -2.90 11.25 13.13
N ASP A 12 -1.69 11.53 12.63
CA ASP A 12 -1.40 11.78 11.22
C ASP A 12 -0.05 11.15 10.88
N LYS A 13 -0.07 10.12 10.03
CA LYS A 13 1.15 9.40 9.65
C LYS A 13 1.11 8.95 8.20
N THR A 14 2.26 9.09 7.54
CA THR A 14 2.50 8.56 6.20
C THR A 14 3.39 7.31 6.27
N TYR A 15 2.95 6.26 5.57
CA TYR A 15 3.68 5.03 5.31
C TYR A 15 4.11 5.01 3.86
N HIS A 16 5.42 5.04 3.63
CA HIS A 16 6.00 5.19 2.30
C HIS A 16 7.30 4.39 2.13
N PRO A 17 7.23 3.17 1.56
CA PRO A 17 6.00 2.48 1.15
C PRO A 17 5.30 1.78 2.31
N LEU A 18 3.97 1.71 2.26
CA LEU A 18 3.22 0.62 2.89
C LEU A 18 3.37 -0.64 2.03
N ARG A 19 3.74 -1.74 2.67
CA ARG A 19 3.82 -3.06 2.04
C ARG A 19 2.49 -3.81 2.22
N PHE A 20 2.03 -4.48 1.18
CA PHE A 20 0.83 -5.32 1.20
C PHE A 20 1.01 -6.60 0.38
N GLN A 21 0.12 -7.58 0.57
CA GLN A 21 0.12 -8.82 -0.19
C GLN A 21 -0.43 -8.59 -1.61
N GLY A 22 0.41 -8.77 -2.63
CA GLY A 22 0.04 -8.69 -4.04
C GLY A 22 -0.52 -10.00 -4.58
N PHE A 23 -0.86 -10.03 -5.88
CA PHE A 23 -1.27 -11.27 -6.56
C PHE A 23 -0.12 -12.28 -6.63
N TRP A 24 -0.46 -13.56 -6.73
CA TRP A 24 0.49 -14.66 -6.96
C TRP A 24 1.62 -14.76 -5.92
N ASN A 25 1.33 -14.41 -4.67
CA ASN A 25 2.29 -14.34 -3.56
C ASN A 25 3.41 -13.29 -3.70
N ASP A 26 3.27 -12.33 -4.62
CA ASP A 26 4.19 -11.21 -4.75
C ASP A 26 3.94 -10.12 -3.69
N GLN A 27 4.92 -9.24 -3.48
CA GLN A 27 4.81 -8.09 -2.59
C GLN A 27 4.37 -6.85 -3.36
N GLY A 28 3.34 -6.19 -2.83
CA GLY A 28 2.85 -4.92 -3.33
C GLY A 28 3.31 -3.75 -2.44
N TYR A 29 3.44 -2.58 -3.05
CA TYR A 29 3.82 -1.35 -2.37
C TYR A 29 2.91 -0.19 -2.77
N CYS A 30 2.49 0.61 -1.80
CA CYS A 30 1.74 1.83 -2.04
C CYS A 30 2.18 2.95 -1.10
N TYR A 31 1.76 4.17 -1.41
CA TYR A 31 1.71 5.23 -0.42
C TYR A 31 0.42 5.08 0.39
N LEU A 32 0.52 5.24 1.70
CA LEU A 32 -0.64 5.36 2.58
C LEU A 32 -0.42 6.52 3.55
N ARG A 33 -1.35 7.46 3.61
CA ARG A 33 -1.47 8.39 4.76
C ARG A 33 -2.71 8.05 5.55
N VAL A 34 -2.59 8.05 6.87
CA VAL A 34 -3.70 7.83 7.78
C VAL A 34 -3.84 9.01 8.71
N GLN A 35 -5.04 9.59 8.72
CA GLN A 35 -5.42 10.69 9.61
C GLN A 35 -6.58 10.25 10.50
N ILE A 36 -6.54 10.61 11.78
CA ILE A 36 -7.64 10.37 12.72
C ILE A 36 -8.10 11.73 13.26
N ALA A 37 -9.32 12.10 12.92
CA ALA A 37 -9.96 13.31 13.41
C ALA A 37 -11.45 13.09 13.64
N GLN A 38 -11.98 13.69 14.70
CA GLN A 38 -13.39 13.66 15.10
C GLN A 38 -13.94 12.23 15.20
N GLY A 39 -13.12 11.29 15.70
CA GLY A 39 -13.48 9.87 15.78
C GLY A 39 -13.63 9.16 14.43
N LYS A 40 -13.22 9.78 13.32
CA LYS A 40 -13.16 9.16 11.99
C LYS A 40 -11.71 8.90 11.60
N ILE A 41 -11.50 7.78 10.91
CA ILE A 41 -10.21 7.42 10.32
C ILE A 41 -10.28 7.69 8.82
N VAL A 42 -9.30 8.40 8.28
CA VAL A 42 -9.19 8.64 6.84
C VAL A 42 -7.93 7.97 6.34
N PHE A 43 -8.11 7.03 5.42
CA PHE A 43 -7.04 6.34 4.73
C PHE A 43 -6.93 6.91 3.32
N THR A 44 -5.81 7.55 3.00
CA THR A 44 -5.50 8.02 1.64
C THR A 44 -4.41 7.14 1.06
N CYS A 45 -4.82 6.20 0.23
CA CYS A 45 -3.96 5.30 -0.51
C CYS A 45 -3.65 5.88 -1.89
N ALA A 46 -2.38 5.84 -2.29
CA ALA A 46 -1.97 6.29 -3.61
C ALA A 46 -1.07 5.29 -4.32
N GLN A 47 -1.28 5.18 -5.63
CA GLN A 47 -0.43 4.39 -6.48
C GLN A 47 0.91 5.12 -6.62
N LEU A 48 1.99 4.41 -6.31
CA LEU A 48 3.35 4.93 -6.46
C LEU A 48 3.68 5.16 -7.94
N LEU A 49 4.47 6.18 -8.25
CA LEU A 49 5.00 6.39 -9.59
C LEU A 49 6.20 5.45 -9.82
N ASN A 50 6.43 5.07 -11.08
CA ASN A 50 7.46 4.09 -11.46
C ASN A 50 7.33 2.75 -10.69
N TYR A 51 6.10 2.37 -10.37
CA TYR A 51 5.76 1.09 -9.74
C TYR A 51 4.90 0.28 -10.70
N TYR A 52 5.29 -0.98 -10.91
CA TYR A 52 4.73 -1.84 -11.95
C TYR A 52 4.22 -3.19 -11.42
N ASN A 53 4.28 -3.41 -10.10
CA ASN A 53 3.71 -4.61 -9.49
C ASN A 53 2.19 -4.45 -9.29
N THR A 54 1.61 -5.24 -8.39
CA THR A 54 0.15 -5.25 -8.12
C THR A 54 -0.40 -3.86 -7.83
N SER A 55 -1.37 -3.40 -8.61
CA SER A 55 -2.00 -2.08 -8.42
C SER A 55 -2.81 -2.00 -7.13
N ILE A 56 -2.97 -0.80 -6.57
CA ILE A 56 -3.75 -0.59 -5.35
C ILE A 56 -5.24 -0.90 -5.54
N THR A 57 -5.79 -0.69 -6.74
CA THR A 57 -7.19 -1.04 -7.05
C THR A 57 -7.40 -2.54 -6.98
N ASN A 58 -6.50 -3.33 -7.58
CA ASN A 58 -6.67 -4.78 -7.63
C ASN A 58 -6.38 -5.46 -6.28
N ALA A 59 -5.67 -4.78 -5.36
CA ALA A 59 -5.33 -5.31 -4.03
C ALA A 59 -5.91 -4.45 -2.89
N ALA A 60 -7.05 -3.80 -3.10
CA ALA A 60 -7.66 -2.90 -2.12
C ALA A 60 -7.89 -3.58 -0.75
N GLU A 61 -8.29 -4.86 -0.75
CA GLU A 61 -8.48 -5.63 0.48
C GLU A 61 -7.16 -5.91 1.22
N SER A 62 -6.11 -6.30 0.49
CA SER A 62 -4.78 -6.51 1.06
C SER A 62 -4.18 -5.22 1.62
N VAL A 63 -4.41 -4.10 0.94
CA VAL A 63 -4.03 -2.76 1.42
C VAL A 63 -4.80 -2.43 2.69
N ARG A 64 -6.12 -2.70 2.74
CA ARG A 64 -6.95 -2.51 3.95
C ARG A 64 -6.38 -3.28 5.15
N ILE A 65 -6.09 -4.57 4.97
CA ILE A 65 -5.51 -5.42 6.03
C ILE A 65 -4.17 -4.83 6.52
N SER A 66 -3.29 -4.46 5.59
CA SER A 66 -1.95 -3.94 5.91
C SER A 66 -2.03 -2.60 6.64
N ALA A 67 -2.95 -1.73 6.24
CA ALA A 67 -3.19 -0.44 6.87
C ALA A 67 -3.75 -0.57 8.30
N ILE A 68 -4.70 -1.50 8.52
CA ILE A 68 -5.24 -1.79 9.86
C ILE A 68 -4.14 -2.32 10.78
N ASN A 69 -3.33 -3.26 10.29
CA ASN A 69 -2.20 -3.80 11.05
C ASN A 69 -1.21 -2.70 11.44
N ALA A 70 -0.88 -1.79 10.52
CA ALA A 70 0.00 -0.66 10.79
C ALA A 70 -0.56 0.28 11.87
N LEU A 71 -1.85 0.62 11.79
CA LEU A 71 -2.54 1.41 12.81
C LEU A 71 -2.53 0.76 14.20
N MET A 72 -2.72 -0.56 14.27
CA MET A 72 -2.66 -1.31 15.53
C MET A 72 -1.24 -1.35 16.09
N GLN A 73 -0.25 -1.56 15.23
CA GLN A 73 1.17 -1.60 15.60
C GLN A 73 1.64 -0.25 16.16
N ASP A 74 1.20 0.86 15.57
CA ASP A 74 1.50 2.20 16.06
C ASP A 74 0.67 2.60 17.30
N GLY A 75 -0.28 1.75 17.71
CA GLY A 75 -1.19 2.04 18.82
C GLY A 75 -2.21 3.14 18.52
N ALA A 76 -2.35 3.53 17.26
CA ALA A 76 -3.34 4.48 16.79
C ALA A 76 -4.77 3.91 16.86
N LEU A 77 -4.89 2.59 16.65
CA LEU A 77 -6.09 1.81 16.91
C LEU A 77 -5.81 0.82 18.05
N LYS A 78 -6.49 0.98 19.19
CA LYS A 78 -6.41 0.03 20.31
C LYS A 78 -7.72 -0.73 20.45
N VAL A 79 -7.59 -2.06 20.55
CA VAL A 79 -8.73 -2.95 20.76
C VAL A 79 -8.61 -3.56 22.14
N SER A 80 -9.60 -3.30 22.99
CA SER A 80 -9.67 -3.88 24.34
C SER A 80 -10.88 -4.79 24.46
N ASN A 81 -10.66 -5.98 25.03
CA ASN A 81 -11.70 -6.99 25.19
C ASN A 81 -12.05 -7.16 26.67
N ARG A 82 -13.32 -6.89 27.04
CA ARG A 82 -13.87 -7.38 28.32
C ARG A 82 -14.39 -8.81 28.08
N LYS A 83 -13.64 -9.80 28.59
CA LYS A 83 -14.02 -11.22 28.55
C LYS A 83 -15.38 -11.41 29.23
N ASN A 84 -16.34 -12.00 28.52
CA ASN A 84 -17.56 -12.54 29.13
C ASN A 84 -17.34 -14.03 29.44
N PHE A 85 -17.97 -14.54 30.50
CA PHE A 85 -17.83 -15.94 30.95
C PHE A 85 -18.12 -16.99 29.86
N SER A 86 -18.96 -16.69 28.86
CA SER A 86 -19.26 -17.57 27.72
C SER A 86 -18.14 -17.65 26.67
N ASP A 87 -17.21 -16.69 26.63
CA ASP A 87 -16.08 -16.69 25.70
C ASP A 87 -14.99 -17.71 26.10
N LEU A 88 -15.08 -18.33 27.27
CA LEU A 88 -14.18 -19.41 27.71
C LEU A 88 -14.44 -20.75 26.98
N PHE A 89 -15.64 -20.95 26.44
CA PHE A 89 -16.06 -22.21 25.82
C PHE A 89 -15.90 -22.25 24.29
N LYS A 90 -15.43 -21.17 23.66
CA LYS A 90 -15.19 -21.11 22.20
C LYS A 90 -13.79 -21.61 21.83
N SER A 91 -13.65 -22.17 20.62
CA SER A 91 -12.34 -22.52 20.05
C SER A 91 -11.55 -21.25 19.66
N GLU A 92 -10.22 -21.31 19.76
CA GLU A 92 -9.34 -20.18 19.46
C GLU A 92 -9.46 -19.69 18.00
N GLN A 93 -9.60 -20.61 17.04
CA GLN A 93 -9.83 -20.26 15.63
C GLN A 93 -11.13 -19.47 15.41
N ARG A 94 -12.21 -19.84 16.13
CA ARG A 94 -13.50 -19.15 16.03
C ARG A 94 -13.44 -17.77 16.68
N LYS A 95 -12.72 -17.63 17.80
CA LYS A 95 -12.46 -16.34 18.44
C LYS A 95 -11.68 -15.39 17.53
N SER A 96 -10.65 -15.90 16.83
CA SER A 96 -9.86 -15.09 15.88
C SER A 96 -10.72 -14.55 14.75
N ARG A 97 -11.52 -15.41 14.09
CA ARG A 97 -12.38 -14.97 12.98
C ARG A 97 -13.45 -13.96 13.42
N GLU A 98 -14.07 -14.18 14.57
CA GLU A 98 -15.03 -13.21 15.14
C GLU A 98 -14.34 -11.88 15.49
N PHE A 99 -13.13 -11.94 16.02
CA PHE A 99 -12.31 -10.76 16.31
C PHE A 99 -11.96 -9.95 15.06
N ASP A 100 -11.51 -10.62 14.00
CA ASP A 100 -11.17 -9.99 12.73
C ASP A 100 -12.41 -9.34 12.08
N ALA A 101 -13.56 -10.02 12.11
CA ALA A 101 -14.83 -9.47 11.62
C ALA A 101 -15.24 -8.19 12.36
N TRP A 102 -15.15 -8.17 13.69
CA TRP A 102 -15.47 -6.97 14.48
C TRP A 102 -14.54 -5.80 14.20
N ILE A 103 -13.25 -6.06 13.95
CA ILE A 103 -12.31 -5.01 13.54
C ILE A 103 -12.72 -4.46 12.17
N PHE A 104 -13.00 -5.33 11.19
CA PHE A 104 -13.42 -4.88 9.87
C PHE A 104 -14.72 -4.10 9.90
N ASP A 105 -15.74 -4.55 10.62
CA ASP A 105 -17.00 -3.83 10.77
C ASP A 105 -16.77 -2.44 11.37
N TYR A 106 -16.02 -2.36 12.49
CA TYR A 106 -15.71 -1.08 13.12
C TYR A 106 -14.96 -0.14 12.17
N ILE A 107 -13.96 -0.65 11.46
CA ILE A 107 -13.20 0.13 10.48
C ILE A 107 -14.11 0.59 9.34
N ASN A 108 -14.90 -0.29 8.73
CA ASN A 108 -15.78 0.03 7.62
C ASN A 108 -16.81 1.13 8.00
N GLU A 109 -17.34 1.11 9.23
CA GLU A 109 -18.30 2.10 9.73
C GLU A 109 -17.66 3.44 10.13
N ASN A 110 -16.41 3.40 10.60
CA ASN A 110 -15.74 4.56 11.22
C ASN A 110 -14.59 5.11 10.38
N SER A 111 -14.45 4.67 9.14
CA SER A 111 -13.41 5.15 8.24
C SER A 111 -13.89 5.56 6.86
N VAL A 112 -13.01 6.28 6.18
CA VAL A 112 -13.15 6.68 4.79
C VAL A 112 -11.89 6.21 4.08
N TRP A 113 -12.07 5.41 3.04
CA TRP A 113 -10.97 4.94 2.21
C TRP A 113 -10.96 5.71 0.92
N ILE A 114 -9.79 6.25 0.58
CA ILE A 114 -9.59 7.08 -0.59
C ILE A 114 -8.47 6.43 -1.39
N GLU A 115 -8.75 6.18 -2.66
CA GLU A 115 -7.76 5.81 -3.65
C GLU A 115 -7.46 7.02 -4.52
N TYR A 116 -6.16 7.29 -4.69
CA TYR A 116 -5.65 8.39 -5.48
C TYR A 116 -4.70 7.89 -6.58
N TYR A 117 -4.91 8.40 -7.79
CA TYR A 117 -3.98 8.24 -8.91
C TYR A 117 -3.51 9.61 -9.41
N HIS A 118 -2.19 9.75 -9.49
CA HIS A 118 -1.53 10.91 -10.09
C HIS A 118 -1.83 10.99 -11.61
N PRO A 119 -1.93 12.19 -12.23
CA PRO A 119 -2.19 12.36 -13.66
C PRO A 119 -1.34 11.48 -14.59
N GLU A 120 -0.06 11.28 -14.27
CA GLU A 120 0.87 10.45 -15.08
C GLU A 120 0.44 8.98 -15.24
N ILE A 121 -0.30 8.46 -14.26
CA ILE A 121 -0.73 7.06 -14.22
C ILE A 121 -2.27 6.93 -14.19
N SER A 122 -2.97 8.05 -14.34
CA SER A 122 -4.42 8.13 -14.34
C SER A 122 -4.94 8.04 -15.77
N LEU A 123 -6.00 7.26 -15.97
CA LEU A 123 -6.59 7.02 -17.31
C LEU A 123 -7.08 8.30 -18.00
N ASN A 124 -7.44 9.33 -17.23
CA ASN A 124 -8.06 10.55 -17.75
C ASN A 124 -7.12 11.77 -17.74
N ASN A 125 -5.80 11.57 -17.61
CA ASN A 125 -4.78 12.64 -17.57
C ASN A 125 -5.01 13.71 -16.49
N GLY A 126 -5.69 13.34 -15.41
CA GLY A 126 -6.00 14.24 -14.29
C GLY A 126 -5.95 13.49 -12.96
N HIS A 127 -5.87 14.26 -11.87
CA HIS A 127 -5.90 13.73 -10.52
C HIS A 127 -7.21 12.96 -10.31
N ARG A 128 -7.11 11.66 -10.02
CA ARG A 128 -8.28 10.80 -9.83
C ARG A 128 -8.39 10.44 -8.36
N TYR A 129 -9.51 10.84 -7.74
CA TYR A 129 -9.88 10.45 -6.38
C TYR A 129 -11.11 9.56 -6.45
N THR A 130 -11.04 8.42 -5.77
CA THR A 130 -12.17 7.50 -5.60
C THR A 130 -12.31 7.18 -4.12
N THR A 131 -13.54 7.16 -3.62
CA THR A 131 -13.80 6.58 -2.29
C THR A 131 -14.11 5.10 -2.45
N ILE A 132 -13.55 4.28 -1.57
CA ILE A 132 -13.76 2.84 -1.52
C ILE A 132 -14.71 2.55 -0.36
N LYS A 133 -15.77 1.78 -0.63
CA LYS A 133 -16.63 1.20 0.39
C LYS A 133 -16.37 -0.29 0.45
N PHE A 134 -16.09 -0.78 1.65
CA PHE A 134 -16.02 -2.20 1.94
C PHE A 134 -17.28 -2.61 2.68
N GLU A 135 -17.92 -3.71 2.27
CA GLU A 135 -19.06 -4.32 2.97
C GLU A 135 -18.63 -5.69 3.46
N GLY A 136 -18.27 -5.81 4.75
CA GLY A 136 -17.72 -7.05 5.32
C GLY A 136 -16.51 -7.57 4.55
N ASN A 137 -16.67 -8.77 3.96
CA ASN A 137 -15.72 -9.46 3.10
C ASN A 137 -16.18 -9.55 1.63
N ASP A 138 -17.19 -8.76 1.25
CA ASP A 138 -17.62 -8.66 -0.14
C ASP A 138 -16.67 -7.74 -0.93
N ASP A 139 -16.77 -7.84 -2.27
CA ASP A 139 -15.94 -7.06 -3.17
C ASP A 139 -16.10 -5.54 -2.91
N PRO A 140 -14.99 -4.79 -2.82
CA PRO A 140 -15.05 -3.35 -2.62
C PRO A 140 -15.80 -2.64 -3.76
N VAL A 141 -16.42 -1.52 -3.44
CA VAL A 141 -17.13 -0.67 -4.40
C VAL A 141 -16.50 0.71 -4.44
N TRP A 142 -16.22 1.22 -5.65
CA TRP A 142 -15.59 2.51 -5.87
C TRP A 142 -16.60 3.57 -6.31
N PHE A 143 -16.51 4.75 -5.70
CA PHE A 143 -17.30 5.92 -6.08
C PHE A 143 -16.36 7.07 -6.42
N SER A 144 -16.52 7.65 -7.61
CA SER A 144 -15.74 8.81 -8.02
C SER A 144 -15.99 9.99 -7.09
N THR A 145 -14.94 10.73 -6.76
CA THR A 145 -15.02 11.96 -5.96
C THR A 145 -13.98 12.98 -6.43
N SER A 146 -13.90 14.11 -5.73
CA SER A 146 -12.87 15.13 -5.95
C SER A 146 -12.25 15.54 -4.63
N ARG A 147 -11.01 16.06 -4.69
CA ARG A 147 -10.33 16.63 -3.52
C ARG A 147 -11.21 17.67 -2.81
N LYS A 148 -11.80 18.58 -3.58
CA LYS A 148 -12.70 19.64 -3.06
C LYS A 148 -13.89 19.05 -2.29
N SER A 149 -14.55 18.03 -2.84
CA SER A 149 -15.68 17.37 -2.16
C SER A 149 -15.26 16.67 -0.88
N LEU A 150 -14.06 16.08 -0.84
CA LEU A 150 -13.50 15.47 0.37
C LEU A 150 -13.20 16.52 1.44
N GLU A 151 -12.56 17.63 1.06
CA GLU A 151 -12.24 18.76 1.95
C GLU A 151 -13.51 19.41 2.53
N GLU A 152 -14.56 19.56 1.73
CA GLU A 152 -15.87 20.06 2.17
C GLU A 152 -16.57 19.08 3.12
N LYS A 153 -16.50 17.78 2.85
CA LYS A 153 -17.15 16.74 3.66
C LYS A 153 -16.42 16.48 4.98
N TYR A 154 -15.10 16.65 5.00
CA TYR A 154 -14.23 16.34 6.13
C TYR A 154 -13.33 17.54 6.45
N PRO A 155 -13.91 18.62 7.00
CA PRO A 155 -13.18 19.85 7.25
C PRO A 155 -12.04 19.64 8.26
N GLY A 156 -10.88 20.20 7.96
CA GLY A 156 -9.67 20.10 8.79
C GLY A 156 -8.78 18.89 8.48
N LEU A 157 -9.18 18.02 7.55
CA LEU A 157 -8.34 16.94 7.02
C LEU A 157 -7.70 17.32 5.68
N GLU A 158 -6.57 16.70 5.37
CA GLU A 158 -5.75 17.05 4.20
C GLU A 158 -5.75 15.90 3.19
N PHE A 159 -6.22 16.20 1.98
CA PHE A 159 -6.34 15.21 0.91
C PHE A 159 -5.32 15.42 -0.21
N SER A 160 -4.33 16.29 0.02
CA SER A 160 -3.22 16.49 -0.89
C SER A 160 -2.25 15.30 -0.82
N VAL A 161 -1.68 14.91 -1.96
CA VAL A 161 -0.67 13.86 -2.05
C VAL A 161 0.52 14.45 -2.78
N ASP A 162 1.66 14.49 -2.11
CA ASP A 162 2.91 15.02 -2.66
C ASP A 162 3.46 14.08 -3.74
N GLU A 163 3.57 14.60 -4.97
CA GLU A 163 4.13 13.89 -6.11
C GLU A 163 5.57 13.44 -5.86
N ASN A 164 6.38 14.25 -5.19
CA ASN A 164 7.77 13.91 -4.90
C ASN A 164 7.87 12.68 -4.01
N ILE A 165 6.92 12.52 -3.08
CA ILE A 165 6.83 11.31 -2.27
C ILE A 165 6.49 10.14 -3.19
N LEU A 166 5.42 10.22 -3.99
CA LEU A 166 5.01 9.14 -4.89
C LEU A 166 6.10 8.68 -5.86
N ARG A 167 6.96 9.60 -6.31
CA ARG A 167 8.08 9.31 -7.21
C ARG A 167 9.29 8.71 -6.50
N ASN A 168 9.63 9.20 -5.31
CA ASN A 168 10.88 8.85 -4.62
C ASN A 168 10.67 7.79 -3.54
N TRP A 169 9.97 6.69 -3.84
CA TRP A 169 9.79 5.59 -2.88
C TRP A 169 10.99 4.63 -2.88
N VAL A 170 11.32 4.07 -1.72
CA VAL A 170 12.56 3.31 -1.47
C VAL A 170 12.73 2.11 -2.41
N GLY A 171 11.64 1.53 -2.91
CA GLY A 171 11.70 0.42 -3.87
C GLY A 171 11.72 0.82 -5.35
N THR A 172 11.79 2.12 -5.69
CA THR A 172 12.05 2.56 -7.07
C THR A 172 13.43 2.12 -7.53
N LYS A 173 14.47 2.51 -6.77
CA LYS A 173 15.88 2.27 -7.11
C LYS A 173 16.39 1.01 -6.44
N LEU A 174 16.72 -0.02 -7.21
CA LEU A 174 17.43 -1.18 -6.72
C LEU A 174 18.82 -0.75 -6.20
N THR A 175 19.33 -1.35 -5.14
CA THR A 175 20.77 -1.21 -4.85
C THR A 175 21.58 -2.07 -5.82
N VAL A 176 22.90 -1.83 -5.91
CA VAL A 176 23.81 -2.72 -6.65
C VAL A 176 23.68 -4.17 -6.13
N SER A 177 23.52 -4.35 -4.82
CA SER A 177 23.27 -5.66 -4.20
C SER A 177 21.93 -6.25 -4.61
N ASP A 178 20.86 -5.45 -4.68
CA ASP A 178 19.53 -5.95 -5.08
C ASP A 178 19.53 -6.40 -6.53
N ILE A 179 20.19 -5.65 -7.43
CA ILE A 179 20.37 -6.06 -8.83
C ILE A 179 21.11 -7.40 -8.87
N LYS A 180 22.23 -7.53 -8.15
CA LYS A 180 22.99 -8.80 -8.12
C LYS A 180 22.17 -9.97 -7.58
N ASN A 181 21.39 -9.75 -6.52
CA ASN A 181 20.51 -10.76 -5.94
C ASN A 181 19.40 -11.15 -6.92
N LEU A 182 18.76 -10.19 -7.56
CA LEU A 182 17.71 -10.41 -8.56
C LEU A 182 18.23 -11.23 -9.74
N LEU A 183 19.42 -10.89 -10.26
CA LEU A 183 20.04 -11.67 -11.33
C LEU A 183 20.28 -13.11 -10.91
N ARG A 184 20.81 -13.31 -9.70
CA ARG A 184 21.06 -14.66 -9.15
C ARG A 184 19.76 -15.46 -8.98
N GLU A 185 18.72 -14.86 -8.41
CA GLU A 185 17.41 -15.50 -8.20
C GLU A 185 16.77 -15.93 -9.51
N ARG A 186 16.98 -15.16 -10.58
CA ARG A 186 16.42 -15.43 -11.92
C ARG A 186 17.37 -16.23 -12.83
N ASN A 187 18.48 -16.73 -12.28
CA ASN A 187 19.50 -17.50 -12.99
C ASN A 187 20.14 -16.76 -14.19
N TRP A 188 20.37 -15.46 -14.03
CA TRP A 188 21.07 -14.60 -14.98
C TRP A 188 22.44 -14.18 -14.44
N THR A 189 23.40 -14.00 -15.36
CA THR A 189 24.64 -13.26 -15.10
C THR A 189 24.58 -11.87 -15.72
N MET A 190 25.38 -10.92 -15.21
CA MET A 190 25.44 -9.56 -15.79
C MET A 190 25.87 -9.58 -17.26
N LYS A 191 26.78 -10.49 -17.63
CA LYS A 191 27.25 -10.71 -18.99
C LYS A 191 26.10 -11.10 -19.94
N GLU A 192 25.26 -12.05 -19.51
CA GLU A 192 24.13 -12.52 -20.32
C GLU A 192 23.02 -11.46 -20.45
N VAL A 193 22.80 -10.67 -19.40
CA VAL A 193 21.88 -9.53 -19.47
C VAL A 193 22.42 -8.46 -20.43
N ALA A 194 23.71 -8.15 -20.37
CA ALA A 194 24.35 -7.23 -21.31
C ALA A 194 24.18 -7.70 -22.76
N GLU A 195 24.42 -8.99 -23.02
CA GLU A 195 24.22 -9.59 -24.34
C GLU A 195 22.76 -9.51 -24.79
N ARG A 196 21.80 -9.88 -23.92
CA ARG A 196 20.36 -9.79 -24.19
C ARG A 196 19.94 -8.37 -24.59
N TRP A 197 20.49 -7.35 -23.95
CA TRP A 197 20.17 -5.95 -24.21
C TRP A 197 21.10 -5.28 -25.23
N ARG A 198 21.98 -6.05 -25.89
CA ARG A 198 22.95 -5.57 -26.89
C ARG A 198 23.81 -4.41 -26.36
N ARG A 199 24.29 -4.56 -25.12
CA ARG A 199 25.20 -3.63 -24.43
C ARG A 199 26.49 -4.36 -24.03
N SER A 200 27.55 -3.60 -23.78
CA SER A 200 28.77 -4.18 -23.20
C SER A 200 28.60 -4.40 -21.69
N GLU A 201 29.29 -5.38 -21.14
CA GLU A 201 29.32 -5.63 -19.69
C GLU A 201 29.86 -4.42 -18.91
N SER A 202 30.86 -3.73 -19.47
CA SER A 202 31.40 -2.49 -18.90
C SER A 202 30.37 -1.36 -18.86
N TRP A 203 29.50 -1.27 -19.87
CA TRP A 203 28.44 -0.29 -19.93
C TRP A 203 27.33 -0.62 -18.92
N MET A 204 26.95 -1.90 -18.83
CA MET A 204 26.01 -2.37 -17.80
C MET A 204 26.53 -2.11 -16.39
N SER A 205 27.82 -2.35 -16.15
CA SER A 205 28.44 -2.06 -14.85
C SER A 205 28.35 -0.58 -14.49
N LYS A 206 28.54 0.34 -15.45
CA LYS A 206 28.37 1.78 -15.22
C LYS A 206 26.94 2.11 -14.81
N ILE A 207 25.93 1.60 -15.54
CA ILE A 207 24.51 1.81 -15.20
C ILE A 207 24.18 1.28 -13.81
N VAL A 208 24.61 0.07 -13.48
CA VAL A 208 24.28 -0.56 -12.19
C VAL A 208 24.85 0.23 -11.01
N ASN A 209 26.04 0.81 -11.18
CA ASN A 209 26.69 1.60 -10.13
C ASN A 209 26.30 3.09 -10.14
N ASP A 210 25.50 3.54 -11.11
CA ASP A 210 25.04 4.91 -11.19
C ASP A 210 23.86 5.13 -10.20
N PRO A 211 24.04 5.97 -9.16
CA PRO A 211 22.97 6.25 -8.20
C PRO A 211 21.82 7.06 -8.84
N ASP A 212 22.07 7.74 -9.95
CA ASP A 212 21.12 8.58 -10.68
C ASP A 212 20.68 7.96 -12.00
N ARG A 213 20.88 6.64 -12.15
CA ARG A 213 20.43 5.91 -13.33
C ARG A 213 18.93 6.12 -13.57
N ASP A 214 18.59 6.16 -14.85
CA ASP A 214 17.24 6.37 -15.31
C ASP A 214 16.28 5.27 -14.79
N PRO A 215 15.09 5.63 -14.26
CA PRO A 215 14.08 4.68 -13.79
C PRO A 215 13.77 3.51 -14.73
N TYR A 216 13.87 3.67 -16.06
CA TYR A 216 13.60 2.54 -16.97
C TYR A 216 14.55 1.35 -16.76
N TRP A 217 15.75 1.59 -16.20
CA TRP A 217 16.68 0.52 -15.87
C TRP A 217 16.19 -0.32 -14.70
N GLU A 218 15.51 0.30 -13.73
CA GLU A 218 14.87 -0.42 -12.63
C GLU A 218 13.86 -1.42 -13.17
N ASP A 219 13.03 -0.98 -14.13
CA ASP A 219 12.01 -1.80 -14.76
C ASP A 219 12.62 -2.87 -15.64
N ALA A 220 13.69 -2.55 -16.36
CA ALA A 220 14.42 -3.53 -17.15
C ALA A 220 14.95 -4.66 -16.25
N PHE A 221 15.56 -4.34 -15.10
CA PHE A 221 16.02 -5.35 -14.15
C PHE A 221 14.85 -6.10 -13.51
N LYS A 222 13.82 -5.40 -12.99
CA LYS A 222 12.63 -6.00 -12.38
C LYS A 222 11.81 -6.84 -13.35
N GLY A 223 11.87 -6.55 -14.65
CA GLY A 223 11.17 -7.26 -15.72
C GLY A 223 11.95 -8.41 -16.35
N LEU A 224 13.17 -8.72 -15.90
CA LEU A 224 13.92 -9.87 -16.41
C LEU A 224 13.14 -11.19 -16.20
N PRO A 225 12.88 -12.01 -17.22
CA PRO A 225 12.23 -13.30 -17.00
C PRO A 225 13.14 -14.24 -16.20
N SER A 226 12.58 -15.19 -15.45
CA SER A 226 13.38 -16.32 -14.93
C SER A 226 13.88 -17.18 -16.10
N LYS A 227 15.13 -17.63 -16.02
CA LYS A 227 15.75 -18.51 -17.02
C LYS A 227 15.44 -19.98 -16.77
#